data_AF-A0A2V8XCC3-F1
#
_entry.id   AF-A0A2V8XCC3-F1
#
_cell.length_a   1.000
_cell.length_b   1.000
_cell.length_c   1.000
_cell.angle_alpha   90.00
_cell.angle_beta   90.00
_cell.angle_gamma   90.00
#
_symmetry.space_group_name_H-M   'P 1'
#
loop_
_entity.id
_entity.type
_entity.pdbx_description
1 polymer ?
#
loop_
_entity_poly.entity_id
_entity_poly.type
_entity_poly.pdbx_seq_one_letter_code
_entity_poly.pdbx_strand_id
1 'polypeptide(L)'
;MANLRKTLFAFCSSFLLATNMLMADTIRFKNGAYIEVDNASEKDGQIEYWMGSTRYTIPKTKIEKIVKGGGPSITLGSQAPVNLVPPSSADAASQHSNSIPLPAATASKHAKISVPAPSLPDDDSYWSHLRAQIVNRDHVDESALSALENQTNPDETSNAYFVAGVFEMERGNPESACPYFEHALSLAPNEASLLAWYATSLEEAKRYAEAAFQAEHLTQLEPNSAQAFRWLAAAQYNADRTRDAVRAWKRALELEPNPETQRLLERAQRELEVEERSNQQESRHFSLRYEGGETSLALQRELLGTLEEQYQQLARDLDYAPRENMVVTLYTQKQFFNITEAPSWAGGLNDGKLRIPIQGVTSMTPELQRVLKHELTHSFVRFMVGDRCPSWLNEGLAQLMEARSSSPYAGVLAGLFEQHKQIPFAALERPFNGLSEIQASVAYAESLSALEYLRSRYGMDDVLRILRRVGSGEAPEGALRAVTRSDYADLERGLTAYLENEKGH
;
A
#
# COMPACT_ATOMS: atom_id res chain seq x y z
N MET A 1 -69.58 30.01 27.11
CA MET A 1 -69.81 30.48 25.73
C MET A 1 -68.63 29.96 24.91
N ALA A 2 -68.75 28.82 24.23
CA ALA A 2 -69.36 28.61 22.91
C ALA A 2 -68.27 28.56 21.80
N ASN A 3 -68.16 27.39 21.18
CA ASN A 3 -67.45 27.09 19.94
C ASN A 3 -68.03 27.87 18.73
N LEU A 4 -67.20 28.24 17.74
CA LEU A 4 -67.39 28.22 16.27
C LEU A 4 -66.24 29.04 15.62
N ARG A 5 -65.28 28.58 14.79
CA ARG A 5 -65.19 27.78 13.54
C ARG A 5 -65.63 28.50 12.24
N LYS A 6 -64.68 28.50 11.26
CA LYS A 6 -64.73 28.77 9.77
C LYS A 6 -64.29 30.20 9.36
N THR A 7 -63.45 30.49 8.34
CA THR A 7 -63.23 29.94 6.95
C THR A 7 -61.96 30.61 6.35
N LEU A 8 -60.97 29.89 5.78
CA LEU A 8 -60.57 29.70 4.34
C LEU A 8 -59.85 30.83 3.56
N PHE A 9 -58.84 30.40 2.76
CA PHE A 9 -58.09 31.04 1.65
C PHE A 9 -57.15 32.23 1.97
N ALA A 10 -56.07 32.53 1.24
CA ALA A 10 -54.96 31.85 0.54
C ALA A 10 -54.09 32.99 -0.06
N PHE A 11 -52.83 32.68 -0.40
CA PHE A 11 -51.89 33.48 -1.23
C PHE A 11 -51.39 34.80 -0.62
N CYS A 12 -50.18 35.31 -0.91
CA CYS A 12 -48.88 34.83 -1.40
C CYS A 12 -48.01 36.11 -1.50
N SER A 13 -46.70 35.93 -1.68
CA SER A 13 -45.68 36.91 -2.10
C SER A 13 -44.74 37.35 -0.97
N SER A 14 -43.60 36.69 -0.78
CA SER A 14 -42.38 36.70 -1.61
C SER A 14 -41.55 37.97 -1.43
N PHE A 15 -40.40 37.85 -0.77
CA PHE A 15 -39.14 38.47 -1.22
C PHE A 15 -37.96 37.63 -0.74
N LEU A 16 -37.35 36.89 -1.67
CA LEU A 16 -36.11 36.15 -1.50
C LEU A 16 -34.93 37.13 -1.40
N LEU A 17 -34.01 36.88 -0.47
CA LEU A 17 -32.59 37.14 -0.75
C LEU A 17 -31.88 35.79 -0.84
N ALA A 18 -31.44 35.46 -2.05
CA ALA A 18 -30.63 34.30 -2.37
C ALA A 18 -29.20 34.49 -1.85
N THR A 19 -28.75 33.63 -0.96
CA THR A 19 -27.32 33.43 -0.70
C THR A 19 -26.79 32.47 -1.76
N ASN A 20 -25.97 32.97 -2.69
CA ASN A 20 -25.21 32.14 -3.61
C ASN A 20 -24.16 31.35 -2.80
N MET A 21 -24.42 30.08 -2.54
CA MET A 21 -23.33 29.12 -2.31
C MET A 21 -22.46 29.14 -3.56
N LEU A 22 -21.20 29.60 -3.44
CA LEU A 22 -20.22 29.42 -4.50
C LEU A 22 -19.88 27.93 -4.56
N MET A 23 -20.57 27.23 -5.44
CA MET A 23 -20.31 25.82 -5.75
C MET A 23 -19.05 25.73 -6.61
N ALA A 24 -18.18 24.76 -6.32
CA ALA A 24 -16.99 24.51 -7.13
C ALA A 24 -17.38 24.17 -8.58
N ASP A 25 -16.55 24.62 -9.52
CA ASP A 25 -16.67 24.28 -10.92
C ASP A 25 -15.97 22.97 -11.21
N THR A 26 -16.48 22.18 -12.14
CA THR A 26 -15.80 20.98 -12.62
C THR A 26 -15.30 21.19 -14.04
N ILE A 27 -13.99 21.11 -14.27
CA ILE A 27 -13.41 21.09 -15.61
C ILE A 27 -13.28 19.63 -16.05
N ARG A 28 -13.99 19.23 -17.11
CA ARG A 28 -13.88 17.90 -17.72
C ARG A 28 -12.98 17.95 -18.94
N PHE A 29 -12.12 16.95 -19.11
CA PHE A 29 -11.17 16.80 -20.20
C PHE A 29 -11.68 15.83 -21.27
N LYS A 30 -11.23 15.98 -22.51
CA LYS A 30 -11.65 15.12 -23.63
C LYS A 30 -11.26 13.64 -23.49
N ASN A 31 -10.32 13.33 -22.61
CA ASN A 31 -9.92 11.96 -22.27
C ASN A 31 -10.78 11.35 -21.15
N GLY A 32 -11.83 12.03 -20.70
CA GLY A 32 -12.74 11.56 -19.64
C GLY A 32 -12.31 11.94 -18.21
N ALA A 33 -11.12 12.53 -18.01
CA ALA A 33 -10.70 13.03 -16.71
C ALA A 33 -11.49 14.28 -16.29
N TYR A 34 -11.51 14.61 -15.00
CA TYR A 34 -12.07 15.88 -14.52
C TYR A 34 -11.28 16.41 -13.31
N ILE A 35 -11.39 17.72 -13.08
CA ILE A 35 -10.87 18.40 -11.88
C ILE A 35 -11.96 19.32 -11.32
N GLU A 36 -12.03 19.42 -9.99
CA GLU A 36 -12.89 20.38 -9.29
C GLU A 36 -12.05 21.58 -8.85
N VAL A 37 -12.57 22.79 -9.09
CA VAL A 37 -11.84 24.05 -8.95
C VAL A 37 -12.77 25.11 -8.38
N ASP A 38 -12.26 26.05 -7.60
CA ASP A 38 -13.10 27.05 -6.93
C ASP A 38 -13.83 27.96 -7.92
N ASN A 39 -13.15 28.27 -9.02
CA ASN A 39 -13.72 28.94 -10.18
C ASN A 39 -12.86 28.63 -11.40
N ALA A 40 -13.49 28.52 -12.57
CA ALA A 40 -12.84 28.44 -13.87
C ALA A 40 -13.40 29.50 -14.83
N SER A 41 -12.53 30.26 -15.49
CA SER A 41 -12.91 31.21 -16.54
C SER A 41 -12.07 31.00 -17.79
N GLU A 42 -12.64 31.29 -18.95
CA GLU A 42 -11.91 31.22 -20.21
C GLU A 42 -11.30 32.59 -20.53
N LYS A 43 -10.00 32.63 -20.84
CA LYS A 43 -9.28 33.83 -21.26
C LYS A 43 -8.18 33.47 -22.26
N ASP A 44 -8.13 34.20 -23.39
CA ASP A 44 -7.08 34.09 -24.41
C ASP A 44 -6.81 32.64 -24.91
N GLY A 45 -7.86 31.85 -25.12
CA GLY A 45 -7.76 30.46 -25.59
C GLY A 45 -7.28 29.46 -24.52
N GLN A 46 -7.13 29.91 -23.28
CA GLN A 46 -6.82 29.12 -22.10
C GLN A 46 -8.01 29.13 -21.13
N ILE A 47 -8.12 28.10 -20.30
CA ILE A 47 -8.97 28.10 -19.12
C ILE A 47 -8.08 28.46 -17.94
N GLU A 48 -8.34 29.62 -17.34
CA GLU A 48 -7.77 30.02 -16.06
C GLU A 48 -8.65 29.45 -14.95
N TYR A 49 -8.05 28.81 -13.95
CA TYR A 49 -8.81 28.27 -12.83
C TYR A 49 -8.04 28.40 -11.53
N TRP A 50 -8.79 28.43 -10.43
CA TRP A 50 -8.27 28.65 -9.09
C TRP A 50 -8.48 27.42 -8.23
N MET A 51 -7.42 27.00 -7.55
CA MET A 51 -7.47 26.03 -6.47
C MET A 51 -6.85 26.71 -5.25
N GLY A 52 -7.70 27.11 -4.30
CA GLY A 52 -7.39 28.08 -3.27
C GLY A 52 -6.99 29.43 -3.86
N SER A 53 -5.87 29.98 -3.40
CA SER A 53 -5.33 31.26 -3.87
C SER A 53 -4.45 31.13 -5.12
N THR A 54 -4.19 29.91 -5.59
CA THR A 54 -3.26 29.66 -6.70
C THR A 54 -4.00 29.60 -8.03
N ARG A 55 -3.54 30.40 -9.00
CA ARG A 55 -4.09 30.48 -10.35
C ARG A 55 -3.31 29.57 -11.30
N TYR A 56 -4.03 28.73 -12.02
CA TYR A 56 -3.51 27.80 -13.03
C TYR A 56 -4.10 28.11 -14.40
N THR A 57 -3.46 27.62 -15.47
CA THR A 57 -3.95 27.75 -16.84
C THR A 57 -3.86 26.42 -17.59
N ILE A 58 -4.90 26.08 -18.36
CA ILE A 58 -4.94 24.90 -19.23
C ILE A 58 -5.42 25.29 -20.63
N PRO A 59 -4.81 24.78 -21.72
CA PRO A 59 -5.30 25.04 -23.07
C PRO A 59 -6.73 24.53 -23.27
N LYS A 60 -7.62 25.37 -23.79
CA LYS A 60 -9.01 24.99 -24.09
C LYS A 60 -9.11 23.76 -24.99
N THR A 61 -8.10 23.52 -25.83
CA THR A 61 -8.03 22.36 -26.73
C THR A 61 -8.11 21.01 -26.01
N LYS A 62 -7.70 20.95 -24.73
CA LYS A 62 -7.72 19.74 -23.88
C LYS A 62 -9.03 19.54 -23.10
N ILE A 63 -9.89 20.56 -23.05
CA ILE A 63 -11.08 20.59 -22.19
C ILE A 63 -12.31 20.22 -23.02
N GLU A 64 -13.14 19.34 -22.47
CA GLU A 64 -14.43 18.94 -23.02
C GLU A 64 -15.51 19.94 -22.62
N LYS A 65 -15.66 20.23 -21.31
CA LYS A 65 -16.62 21.22 -20.79
C LYS A 65 -16.28 21.65 -19.37
N ILE A 66 -16.79 22.82 -18.97
CA ILE A 66 -16.78 23.30 -17.58
C ILE A 66 -18.21 23.24 -17.06
N VAL A 67 -18.42 22.51 -15.97
CA VAL A 67 -19.71 22.41 -15.29
C VAL A 67 -19.67 23.38 -14.12
N LYS A 68 -20.42 24.47 -14.23
CA LYS A 68 -20.53 25.47 -13.17
C LYS A 68 -21.43 24.95 -12.06
N GLY A 69 -20.88 24.77 -10.86
CA GLY A 69 -21.63 24.52 -9.64
C GLY A 69 -22.58 23.32 -9.61
N GLY A 70 -22.21 22.17 -10.16
CA GLY A 70 -23.08 20.99 -10.19
C GLY A 70 -22.36 19.67 -10.40
N GLY A 71 -21.95 19.01 -9.32
CA GLY A 71 -21.66 17.58 -9.33
C GLY A 71 -22.95 16.77 -9.53
N PRO A 72 -22.91 15.59 -10.19
CA PRO A 72 -24.11 14.77 -10.37
C PRO A 72 -24.54 14.10 -9.06
N SER A 73 -25.83 14.22 -8.71
CA SER A 73 -26.46 13.44 -7.64
C SER A 73 -26.64 11.98 -8.06
N ILE A 74 -26.23 11.02 -7.22
CA ILE A 74 -26.64 9.62 -7.34
C ILE A 74 -27.74 9.32 -6.32
N THR A 75 -28.89 8.96 -6.85
CA THR A 75 -30.09 8.47 -6.16
C THR A 75 -29.88 7.02 -5.70
N LEU A 76 -29.91 6.75 -4.39
CA LEU A 76 -30.14 5.40 -3.88
C LEU A 76 -31.65 5.10 -3.95
N GLY A 77 -32.03 4.19 -4.82
CA GLY A 77 -33.36 3.59 -4.78
C GLY A 77 -33.47 2.58 -3.65
N SER A 78 -34.19 2.91 -2.58
CA SER A 78 -35.51 2.32 -2.33
C SER A 78 -36.24 3.07 -1.21
N GLN A 79 -37.42 3.58 -1.55
CA GLN A 79 -38.54 4.04 -0.72
C GLN A 79 -38.34 5.18 0.31
N ALA A 80 -39.30 6.11 0.27
CA ALA A 80 -39.33 7.47 0.82
C ALA A 80 -39.86 7.56 2.28
N PRO A 81 -40.23 8.75 2.80
CA PRO A 81 -39.36 9.86 3.23
C PRO A 81 -39.72 10.36 4.65
N VAL A 82 -38.79 10.99 5.39
CA VAL A 82 -39.19 11.95 6.45
C VAL A 82 -38.23 13.14 6.50
N ASN A 83 -38.79 14.32 6.17
CA ASN A 83 -38.27 15.66 6.44
C ASN A 83 -38.03 15.87 7.93
N LEU A 84 -37.09 16.73 8.32
CA LEU A 84 -37.36 17.82 9.26
C LEU A 84 -36.26 18.89 9.24
N VAL A 85 -36.76 20.12 9.23
CA VAL A 85 -36.12 21.44 9.09
C VAL A 85 -35.47 21.88 10.42
N PRO A 86 -34.39 22.69 10.39
CA PRO A 86 -33.68 23.21 11.57
C PRO A 86 -34.45 24.37 12.23
N PRO A 87 -34.04 24.84 13.43
CA PRO A 87 -33.57 26.23 13.43
C PRO A 87 -32.49 26.61 14.47
N SER A 88 -31.76 27.68 14.08
CA SER A 88 -31.41 28.86 14.90
C SER A 88 -30.37 28.69 16.01
N SER A 89 -29.10 29.03 15.80
CA SER A 89 -28.48 30.38 15.74
C SER A 89 -28.55 31.18 17.04
N ALA A 90 -27.36 31.43 17.63
CA ALA A 90 -26.85 32.76 18.02
C ALA A 90 -25.66 32.58 18.99
N ASP A 91 -24.42 32.84 18.57
CA ASP A 91 -23.76 34.12 18.80
C ASP A 91 -22.24 34.08 18.57
N ALA A 92 -21.82 35.00 17.70
CA ALA A 92 -20.65 35.88 17.76
C ALA A 92 -19.27 35.38 18.26
N ALA A 93 -18.34 35.42 17.28
CA ALA A 93 -17.11 36.23 17.29
C ALA A 93 -15.75 35.55 17.58
N SER A 94 -14.89 35.72 16.57
CA SER A 94 -13.46 36.07 16.62
C SER A 94 -12.39 34.96 16.68
N GLN A 95 -11.46 35.09 15.74
CA GLN A 95 -10.03 34.74 15.81
C GLN A 95 -9.65 33.25 15.91
N HIS A 96 -9.24 32.66 14.79
CA HIS A 96 -7.84 32.31 14.49
C HIS A 96 -7.78 31.44 13.23
N SER A 97 -6.93 31.87 12.30
CA SER A 97 -6.59 31.14 11.08
C SER A 97 -5.69 29.94 11.42
N ASN A 98 -6.20 28.73 11.25
CA ASN A 98 -5.39 27.51 11.19
C ASN A 98 -5.82 26.70 9.96
N SER A 99 -5.19 26.96 8.81
CA SER A 99 -5.26 26.06 7.65
C SER A 99 -4.26 24.93 7.88
N ILE A 100 -4.79 23.74 8.16
CA ILE A 100 -4.04 22.51 8.42
C ILE A 100 -3.65 21.88 7.07
N PRO A 101 -2.36 21.65 6.77
CA PRO A 101 -1.94 20.93 5.58
C PRO A 101 -2.37 19.46 5.73
N LEU A 102 -3.15 18.94 4.76
CA LEU A 102 -3.54 17.53 4.69
C LEU A 102 -2.33 16.63 4.37
N PRO A 103 -2.29 15.37 4.85
CA PRO A 103 -1.20 14.46 4.55
C PRO A 103 -1.40 13.92 3.13
N ALA A 104 -0.38 14.05 2.28
CA ALA A 104 -0.38 13.45 0.96
C ALA A 104 -0.45 11.91 1.09
N ALA A 105 -1.60 11.34 0.77
CA ALA A 105 -1.93 9.93 0.97
C ALA A 105 -2.22 9.25 -0.37
N THR A 106 -1.22 8.60 -1.01
CA THR A 106 -1.53 7.62 -2.06
C THR A 106 -0.81 6.34 -1.77
N ALA A 107 -1.64 5.35 -1.49
CA ALA A 107 -1.29 3.97 -1.57
C ALA A 107 -0.66 3.66 -2.93
N SER A 108 0.60 3.28 -2.88
CA SER A 108 1.34 2.82 -4.04
C SER A 108 0.71 1.57 -4.63
N LYS A 109 0.47 1.57 -5.94
CA LYS A 109 0.10 0.38 -6.72
C LYS A 109 1.31 -0.52 -7.03
N HIS A 110 2.47 -0.29 -6.43
CA HIS A 110 3.71 -0.99 -6.76
C HIS A 110 4.06 -2.06 -5.72
N ALA A 111 3.18 -3.04 -5.61
CA ALA A 111 3.57 -4.33 -5.06
C ALA A 111 4.63 -5.01 -5.94
N LYS A 112 5.37 -5.94 -5.35
CA LYS A 112 6.19 -6.92 -6.08
C LYS A 112 5.37 -7.60 -7.16
N ILE A 113 6.07 -8.07 -8.19
CA ILE A 113 5.40 -8.81 -9.27
C ILE A 113 5.09 -10.19 -8.73
N SER A 114 3.83 -10.42 -8.43
CA SER A 114 3.29 -11.77 -8.22
C SER A 114 2.78 -12.27 -9.57
N VAL A 115 3.19 -13.48 -9.92
CA VAL A 115 2.61 -14.21 -11.05
C VAL A 115 1.61 -15.19 -10.45
N PRO A 116 0.44 -15.39 -11.09
CA PRO A 116 -0.56 -16.33 -10.58
C PRO A 116 0.07 -17.66 -10.19
N ALA A 117 -0.34 -18.18 -9.02
CA ALA A 117 0.05 -19.50 -8.58
C ALA A 117 -0.33 -20.55 -9.64
N PRO A 118 0.41 -21.67 -9.72
CA PRO A 118 0.04 -22.76 -10.62
C PRO A 118 -1.38 -23.24 -10.30
N SER A 119 -2.08 -23.77 -11.31
CA SER A 119 -3.36 -24.44 -11.05
C SER A 119 -3.14 -25.65 -10.17
N LEU A 120 -4.08 -25.89 -9.24
CA LEU A 120 -4.16 -27.17 -8.55
C LEU A 120 -4.35 -28.30 -9.58
N PRO A 121 -3.85 -29.52 -9.30
CA PRO A 121 -4.28 -30.69 -10.05
C PRO A 121 -5.80 -30.78 -10.05
N ASP A 122 -6.39 -31.30 -11.13
CA ASP A 122 -7.84 -31.56 -11.17
C ASP A 122 -8.26 -32.35 -9.92
N ASP A 123 -9.28 -31.86 -9.21
CA ASP A 123 -9.81 -32.50 -7.99
C ASP A 123 -10.56 -33.78 -8.35
N ASP A 124 -9.78 -34.84 -8.60
CA ASP A 124 -10.27 -36.20 -8.58
C ASP A 124 -10.20 -36.73 -7.14
N SER A 125 -11.05 -37.71 -6.87
CA SER A 125 -11.16 -38.47 -5.63
C SER A 125 -9.83 -38.82 -4.96
N TYR A 126 -8.76 -39.02 -5.72
CA TYR A 126 -7.41 -39.27 -5.21
C TYR A 126 -6.86 -38.14 -4.33
N TRP A 127 -6.83 -36.89 -4.83
CA TRP A 127 -6.25 -35.75 -4.11
C TRP A 127 -7.06 -35.40 -2.86
N SER A 128 -8.38 -35.45 -2.99
CA SER A 128 -9.30 -35.28 -1.88
C SER A 128 -9.09 -36.32 -0.76
N HIS A 129 -8.85 -37.60 -1.11
CA HIS A 129 -8.53 -38.63 -0.12
C HIS A 129 -7.19 -38.39 0.55
N LEU A 130 -6.15 -38.08 -0.23
CA LEU A 130 -4.81 -37.84 0.31
C LEU A 130 -4.79 -36.64 1.26
N ARG A 131 -5.49 -35.56 0.89
CA ARG A 131 -5.68 -34.38 1.74
C ARG A 131 -6.41 -34.73 3.04
N ALA A 132 -7.49 -35.51 2.98
CA ALA A 132 -8.23 -35.93 4.17
C ALA A 132 -7.41 -36.85 5.09
N GLN A 133 -6.42 -37.56 4.56
CA GLN A 133 -5.53 -38.43 5.32
C GLN A 133 -4.44 -37.65 6.07
N ILE A 134 -3.92 -36.58 5.49
CA ILE A 134 -2.76 -35.85 6.04
C ILE A 134 -3.09 -34.49 6.65
N VAL A 135 -4.33 -34.00 6.55
CA VAL A 135 -4.75 -32.72 7.11
C VAL A 135 -5.80 -32.93 8.20
N ASN A 136 -5.49 -32.49 9.42
CA ASN A 136 -6.38 -32.54 10.57
C ASN A 136 -6.87 -31.14 10.95
N ARG A 137 -8.14 -30.85 10.63
CA ARG A 137 -8.85 -29.58 10.89
C ARG A 137 -8.12 -28.34 10.36
N ASP A 138 -7.05 -27.94 11.04
CA ASP A 138 -6.31 -26.69 10.81
C ASP A 138 -4.79 -26.88 10.62
N HIS A 139 -4.25 -28.10 10.68
CA HIS A 139 -2.81 -28.37 10.53
C HIS A 139 -2.51 -29.64 9.74
N VAL A 140 -1.31 -29.71 9.18
CA VAL A 140 -0.75 -30.93 8.58
C VAL A 140 -0.42 -31.94 9.69
N ASP A 141 -0.86 -33.18 9.52
CA ASP A 141 -0.56 -34.30 10.41
C ASP A 141 0.79 -34.92 10.03
N GLU A 142 1.83 -34.49 10.73
CA GLU A 142 3.19 -35.00 10.56
C GLU A 142 3.32 -36.51 10.82
N SER A 143 2.46 -37.07 11.70
CA SER A 143 2.46 -38.51 11.96
C SER A 143 1.90 -39.28 10.76
N ALA A 144 0.87 -38.74 10.10
CA ALA A 144 0.33 -39.30 8.88
C ALA A 144 1.34 -39.24 7.72
N LEU A 145 2.06 -38.13 7.56
CA LEU A 145 3.13 -38.00 6.57
C LEU A 145 4.25 -39.02 6.82
N SER A 146 4.72 -39.14 8.06
CA SER A 146 5.74 -40.14 8.43
C SER A 146 5.26 -41.57 8.20
N ALA A 147 3.98 -41.86 8.45
CA ALA A 147 3.40 -43.18 8.18
C ALA A 147 3.36 -43.51 6.67
N LEU A 148 3.15 -42.53 5.80
CA LEU A 148 3.21 -42.71 4.34
C LEU A 148 4.65 -42.94 3.86
N GLU A 149 5.61 -42.18 4.39
CA GLU A 149 7.03 -42.35 4.07
C GLU A 149 7.54 -43.77 4.41
N ASN A 150 7.08 -44.32 5.53
CA ASN A 150 7.41 -45.69 5.95
C ASN A 150 6.80 -46.79 5.06
N GLN A 151 5.77 -46.48 4.26
CA GLN A 151 5.16 -47.45 3.33
C GLN A 151 5.95 -47.58 2.02
N THR A 152 7.01 -46.78 1.83
CA THR A 152 8.00 -46.86 0.72
C THR A 152 7.42 -46.71 -0.69
N ASN A 153 6.30 -46.00 -0.85
CA ASN A 153 5.80 -45.56 -2.16
C ASN A 153 6.23 -44.10 -2.41
N PRO A 154 7.33 -43.85 -3.17
CA PRO A 154 7.89 -42.50 -3.30
C PRO A 154 6.94 -41.52 -3.99
N ASP A 155 6.13 -41.99 -4.95
CA ASP A 155 5.20 -41.14 -5.70
C ASP A 155 4.03 -40.68 -4.82
N GLU A 156 3.43 -41.61 -4.07
CA GLU A 156 2.37 -41.29 -3.11
C GLU A 156 2.88 -40.42 -1.96
N THR A 157 4.10 -40.70 -1.48
CA THR A 157 4.75 -39.87 -0.46
C THR A 157 5.00 -38.46 -1.01
N SER A 158 5.56 -38.32 -2.21
CA SER A 158 5.79 -37.03 -2.88
C SER A 158 4.48 -36.23 -3.01
N ASN A 159 3.41 -36.88 -3.46
CA ASN A 159 2.08 -36.29 -3.57
C ASN A 159 1.52 -35.83 -2.21
N ALA A 160 1.79 -36.57 -1.13
CA ALA A 160 1.34 -36.19 0.20
C ALA A 160 2.04 -34.92 0.69
N TYR A 161 3.36 -34.86 0.54
CA TYR A 161 4.14 -33.66 0.86
C TYR A 161 3.73 -32.48 -0.03
N PHE A 162 3.45 -32.72 -1.32
CA PHE A 162 2.91 -31.69 -2.20
C PHE A 162 1.58 -31.10 -1.68
N VAL A 163 0.64 -31.95 -1.29
CA VAL A 163 -0.66 -31.51 -0.73
C VAL A 163 -0.49 -30.76 0.59
N ALA A 164 0.46 -31.16 1.45
CA ALA A 164 0.80 -30.44 2.66
C ALA A 164 1.34 -29.02 2.37
N GLY A 165 2.24 -28.90 1.38
CA GLY A 165 2.74 -27.60 0.91
C GLY A 165 1.63 -26.71 0.38
N VAL A 166 0.77 -27.23 -0.49
CA VAL A 166 -0.41 -26.52 -1.01
C VAL A 166 -1.33 -26.05 0.11
N PHE A 167 -1.60 -26.90 1.11
CA PHE A 167 -2.44 -26.54 2.25
C PHE A 167 -1.88 -25.34 3.04
N GLU A 168 -0.56 -25.31 3.27
CA GLU A 168 0.08 -24.16 3.94
C GLU A 168 0.06 -22.90 3.07
N MET A 169 0.19 -23.03 1.74
CA MET A 169 0.03 -21.90 0.80
C MET A 169 -1.39 -21.32 0.86
N GLU A 170 -2.42 -22.17 0.86
CA GLU A 170 -3.82 -21.73 0.99
C GLU A 170 -4.10 -21.01 2.32
N ARG A 171 -3.36 -21.36 3.37
CA ARG A 171 -3.39 -20.68 4.66
C ARG A 171 -2.54 -19.40 4.72
N GLY A 172 -1.85 -19.05 3.63
CA GLY A 172 -0.96 -17.90 3.57
C GLY A 172 0.34 -18.06 4.37
N ASN A 173 0.82 -19.30 4.56
CA ASN A 173 2.06 -19.62 5.28
C ASN A 173 3.14 -20.17 4.32
N PRO A 174 3.65 -19.35 3.37
CA PRO A 174 4.60 -19.81 2.36
C PRO A 174 5.93 -20.33 2.94
N GLU A 175 6.39 -19.79 4.07
CA GLU A 175 7.58 -20.28 4.78
C GLU A 175 7.39 -21.71 5.32
N SER A 176 6.19 -22.04 5.80
CA SER A 176 5.86 -23.39 6.25
C SER A 176 5.64 -24.35 5.08
N ALA A 177 5.23 -23.84 3.92
CA ALA A 177 5.05 -24.63 2.70
C ALA A 177 6.38 -25.10 2.07
N CYS A 178 7.41 -24.25 2.12
CA CYS A 178 8.73 -24.50 1.53
C CYS A 178 9.34 -25.89 1.84
N PRO A 179 9.45 -26.33 3.11
CA PRO A 179 10.03 -27.64 3.43
C PRO A 179 9.21 -28.82 2.88
N TYR A 180 7.88 -28.69 2.79
CA TYR A 180 7.06 -29.75 2.19
C TYR A 180 7.30 -29.88 0.70
N PHE A 181 7.38 -28.77 -0.03
CA PHE A 181 7.70 -28.80 -1.46
C PHE A 181 9.13 -29.29 -1.72
N GLU A 182 10.10 -28.91 -0.90
CA GLU A 182 11.47 -29.41 -0.97
C GLU A 182 11.51 -30.94 -0.79
N HIS A 183 10.78 -31.48 0.19
CA HIS A 183 10.70 -32.92 0.41
C HIS A 183 10.01 -33.65 -0.74
N ALA A 184 8.88 -33.13 -1.23
CA ALA A 184 8.18 -33.68 -2.39
C ALA A 184 9.10 -33.73 -3.63
N LEU A 185 9.86 -32.67 -3.87
CA LEU A 185 10.81 -32.57 -4.97
C LEU A 185 12.01 -33.51 -4.79
N SER A 186 12.44 -33.78 -3.55
CA SER A 186 13.50 -34.78 -3.30
C SER A 186 13.11 -36.19 -3.75
N LEU A 187 11.80 -36.50 -3.72
CA LEU A 187 11.23 -37.77 -4.15
C LEU A 187 10.89 -37.78 -5.65
N ALA A 188 10.52 -36.63 -6.22
CA ALA A 188 10.15 -36.45 -7.62
C ALA A 188 10.86 -35.21 -8.24
N PRO A 189 12.17 -35.28 -8.52
CA PRO A 189 13.01 -34.11 -8.80
C PRO A 189 12.75 -33.38 -10.13
N ASN A 190 12.00 -34.00 -11.04
CA ASN A 190 11.74 -33.47 -12.38
C ASN A 190 10.23 -33.25 -12.63
N GLU A 191 9.44 -33.10 -11.58
CA GLU A 191 8.01 -32.81 -11.71
C GLU A 191 7.79 -31.30 -11.87
N ALA A 192 7.37 -30.88 -13.06
CA ALA A 192 7.22 -29.48 -13.41
C ALA A 192 6.25 -28.73 -12.48
N SER A 193 5.14 -29.38 -12.12
CA SER A 193 4.18 -28.81 -11.17
C SER A 193 4.79 -28.59 -9.78
N LEU A 194 5.61 -29.51 -9.27
CA LEU A 194 6.28 -29.34 -7.98
C LEU A 194 7.27 -28.16 -8.01
N LEU A 195 8.07 -28.06 -9.07
CA LEU A 195 9.00 -26.94 -9.25
C LEU A 195 8.27 -25.59 -9.32
N ALA A 196 7.14 -25.55 -10.02
CA ALA A 196 6.32 -24.34 -10.12
C ALA A 196 5.76 -23.92 -8.75
N TRP A 197 5.16 -24.86 -8.00
CA TRP A 197 4.63 -24.59 -6.66
C TRP A 197 5.72 -24.23 -5.66
N TYR A 198 6.88 -24.91 -5.73
CA TYR A 198 8.01 -24.59 -4.88
C TYR A 198 8.56 -23.19 -5.17
N ALA A 199 8.76 -22.85 -6.45
CA ALA A 199 9.19 -21.52 -6.85
C ALA A 199 8.21 -20.42 -6.38
N THR A 200 6.90 -20.65 -6.53
CA THR A 200 5.86 -19.74 -6.02
C THR A 200 5.91 -19.60 -4.50
N SER A 201 6.04 -20.70 -3.76
CA SER A 201 6.16 -20.66 -2.29
C SER A 201 7.40 -19.89 -1.84
N LEU A 202 8.53 -20.06 -2.53
CA LEU A 202 9.76 -19.32 -2.26
C LEU A 202 9.61 -17.83 -2.60
N GLU A 203 8.87 -17.50 -3.65
CA GLU A 203 8.58 -16.11 -4.05
C GLU A 203 7.73 -15.40 -3.00
N GLU A 204 6.65 -16.04 -2.53
CA GLU A 204 5.80 -15.54 -1.45
C GLU A 204 6.54 -15.49 -0.09
N ALA A 205 7.42 -16.46 0.17
CA ALA A 205 8.36 -16.46 1.29
C ALA A 205 9.51 -15.45 1.12
N LYS A 206 9.58 -14.74 -0.01
CA LYS A 206 10.60 -13.74 -0.35
C LYS A 206 12.03 -14.27 -0.50
N ARG A 207 12.18 -15.58 -0.64
CA ARG A 207 13.44 -16.28 -0.95
C ARG A 207 13.71 -16.21 -2.45
N TYR A 208 13.79 -14.99 -3.00
CA TYR A 208 13.76 -14.74 -4.45
C TYR A 208 14.89 -15.39 -5.24
N ALA A 209 16.10 -15.44 -4.67
CA ALA A 209 17.23 -16.10 -5.32
C ALA A 209 16.97 -17.60 -5.49
N GLU A 210 16.37 -18.24 -4.49
CA GLU A 210 16.01 -19.65 -4.52
C GLU A 210 14.80 -19.89 -5.43
N ALA A 211 13.80 -19.01 -5.39
CA ALA A 211 12.67 -19.04 -6.32
C ALA A 211 13.15 -18.96 -7.77
N ALA A 212 14.09 -18.06 -8.07
CA ALA A 212 14.69 -17.92 -9.38
C ALA A 212 15.44 -19.20 -9.79
N PHE A 213 16.18 -19.83 -8.87
CA PHE A 213 16.87 -21.09 -9.13
C PHE A 213 15.89 -22.23 -9.51
N GLN A 214 14.79 -22.39 -8.76
CA GLN A 214 13.78 -23.41 -9.08
C GLN A 214 13.04 -23.11 -10.39
N ALA A 215 12.72 -21.83 -10.65
CA ALA A 215 12.10 -21.42 -11.90
C ALA A 215 13.05 -21.58 -13.10
N GLU A 216 14.37 -21.38 -12.94
CA GLU A 216 15.36 -21.69 -13.98
C GLU A 216 15.31 -23.18 -14.33
N HIS A 217 15.23 -24.06 -13.33
CA HIS A 217 15.11 -25.51 -13.53
C HIS A 217 13.79 -25.87 -14.25
N LEU A 218 12.68 -25.25 -13.87
CA LEU A 218 11.39 -25.41 -14.55
C LEU A 218 11.48 -25.03 -16.05
N THR A 219 12.15 -23.93 -16.40
CA THR A 219 12.31 -23.55 -17.83
C THR A 219 13.21 -24.51 -18.62
N GLN A 220 14.06 -25.31 -17.96
CA GLN A 220 14.84 -26.36 -18.61
C GLN A 220 13.98 -27.58 -18.92
N LEU A 221 13.04 -27.93 -18.03
CA LEU A 221 12.06 -29.01 -18.25
C LEU A 221 10.98 -28.61 -19.27
N GLU A 222 10.55 -27.35 -19.24
CA GLU A 222 9.50 -26.81 -20.11
C GLU A 222 10.00 -25.64 -21.00
N PRO A 223 10.90 -25.90 -21.97
CA PRO A 223 11.55 -24.83 -22.77
C PRO A 223 10.59 -24.05 -23.70
N ASN A 224 9.35 -24.53 -23.84
CA ASN A 224 8.29 -23.92 -24.65
C ASN A 224 7.11 -23.38 -23.80
N SER A 225 7.24 -23.36 -22.47
CA SER A 225 6.20 -22.85 -21.57
C SER A 225 6.39 -21.35 -21.33
N ALA A 226 5.52 -20.53 -21.92
CA ALA A 226 5.53 -19.09 -21.69
C ALA A 226 5.33 -18.76 -20.20
N GLN A 227 4.50 -19.55 -19.51
CA GLN A 227 4.24 -19.40 -18.08
C GLN A 227 5.48 -19.67 -17.23
N ALA A 228 6.27 -20.71 -17.53
CA ALA A 228 7.53 -20.98 -16.85
C ALA A 228 8.50 -19.78 -16.95
N PHE A 229 8.62 -19.18 -18.14
CA PHE A 229 9.42 -17.98 -18.33
C PHE A 229 8.85 -16.74 -17.62
N ARG A 230 7.52 -16.63 -17.45
CA ARG A 230 6.91 -15.57 -16.63
C ARG A 230 7.25 -15.71 -15.15
N TRP A 231 7.17 -16.91 -14.58
CA TRP A 231 7.60 -17.17 -13.20
C TRP A 231 9.09 -16.89 -13.01
N LEU A 232 9.93 -17.36 -13.94
CA LEU A 232 11.37 -17.08 -13.89
C LEU A 232 11.66 -15.58 -13.90
N ALA A 233 11.03 -14.84 -14.80
CA ALA A 233 11.25 -13.41 -14.91
C ALA A 233 10.80 -12.65 -13.66
N ALA A 234 9.66 -13.00 -13.07
CA ALA A 234 9.19 -12.38 -11.83
C ALA A 234 10.13 -12.69 -10.64
N ALA A 235 10.55 -13.95 -10.48
CA ALA A 235 11.50 -14.33 -9.44
C ALA A 235 12.85 -13.62 -9.61
N GLN A 236 13.36 -13.53 -10.85
CA GLN A 236 14.60 -12.79 -11.15
C GLN A 236 14.44 -11.29 -10.91
N TYR A 237 13.31 -10.69 -11.25
CA TYR A 237 13.05 -9.27 -11.02
C TYR A 237 13.00 -8.96 -9.52
N ASN A 238 12.28 -9.77 -8.74
CA ASN A 238 12.19 -9.62 -7.29
C ASN A 238 13.54 -9.94 -6.60
N ALA A 239 14.42 -10.71 -7.24
CA ALA A 239 15.80 -10.96 -6.82
C ALA A 239 16.82 -9.88 -7.27
N ASP A 240 16.36 -8.73 -7.76
CA ASP A 240 17.21 -7.65 -8.31
C ASP A 240 18.10 -8.06 -9.51
N ARG A 241 17.76 -9.17 -10.17
CA ARG A 241 18.37 -9.61 -11.44
C ARG A 241 17.59 -9.03 -12.62
N THR A 242 17.37 -7.71 -12.65
CA THR A 242 16.53 -7.00 -13.65
C THR A 242 16.90 -7.35 -15.09
N ARG A 243 18.20 -7.41 -15.41
CA ARG A 243 18.68 -7.76 -16.77
C ARG A 243 18.28 -9.19 -17.17
N ASP A 244 18.26 -10.12 -16.22
CA ASP A 244 17.89 -11.51 -16.48
C ASP A 244 16.38 -11.63 -16.65
N ALA A 245 15.61 -10.95 -15.80
CA ALA A 245 14.15 -10.84 -15.90
C ALA A 245 13.70 -10.31 -17.27
N VAL A 246 14.35 -9.25 -17.77
CA VAL A 246 14.09 -8.70 -19.12
C VAL A 246 14.28 -9.76 -20.20
N ARG A 247 15.29 -10.63 -20.10
CA ARG A 247 15.50 -11.71 -21.08
C ARG A 247 14.41 -12.78 -20.97
N ALA A 248 14.04 -13.17 -19.75
CA ALA A 248 13.01 -14.17 -19.51
C ALA A 248 11.61 -13.68 -19.97
N TRP A 249 11.21 -12.44 -19.70
CA TRP A 249 9.94 -11.90 -20.22
C TRP A 249 9.92 -11.75 -21.74
N LYS A 250 11.04 -11.36 -22.37
CA LYS A 250 11.14 -11.38 -23.84
C LYS A 250 10.88 -12.78 -24.39
N ARG A 251 11.50 -13.80 -23.79
CA ARG A 251 11.27 -15.20 -24.17
C ARG A 251 9.83 -15.64 -23.95
N ALA A 252 9.20 -15.25 -22.84
CA ALA A 252 7.79 -15.52 -22.59
C ALA A 252 6.89 -14.91 -23.68
N LEU A 253 7.14 -13.67 -24.10
CA LEU A 253 6.37 -12.97 -25.13
C LEU A 253 6.58 -13.51 -26.55
N GLU A 254 7.77 -14.05 -26.84
CA GLU A 254 8.03 -14.78 -28.09
C GLU A 254 7.20 -16.06 -28.18
N LEU A 255 7.01 -16.75 -27.05
CA LEU A 255 6.22 -17.98 -26.96
C LEU A 255 4.71 -17.69 -26.97
N GLU A 256 4.27 -16.69 -26.21
CA GLU A 256 2.87 -16.31 -26.08
C GLU A 256 2.73 -14.79 -25.82
N PRO A 257 2.13 -14.04 -26.75
CA PRO A 257 1.85 -12.62 -26.54
C PRO A 257 0.89 -12.40 -25.35
N ASN A 258 1.30 -11.60 -24.38
CA ASN A 258 0.51 -11.30 -23.19
C ASN A 258 0.66 -9.80 -22.80
N PRO A 259 -0.44 -9.00 -22.79
CA PRO A 259 -0.36 -7.56 -22.53
C PRO A 259 0.20 -7.19 -21.16
N GLU A 260 -0.05 -8.00 -20.13
CA GLU A 260 0.49 -7.78 -18.79
C GLU A 260 2.00 -8.01 -18.77
N THR A 261 2.46 -9.11 -19.35
CA THR A 261 3.89 -9.43 -19.51
C THR A 261 4.61 -8.35 -20.31
N GLN A 262 3.97 -7.79 -21.34
CA GLN A 262 4.50 -6.65 -22.09
C GLN A 262 4.69 -5.41 -21.19
N ARG A 263 3.71 -5.07 -20.34
CA ARG A 263 3.84 -3.94 -19.40
C ARG A 263 4.96 -4.17 -18.38
N LEU A 264 5.09 -5.39 -17.85
CA LEU A 264 6.15 -5.76 -16.92
C LEU A 264 7.53 -5.66 -17.58
N LEU A 265 7.67 -6.19 -18.80
CA LEU A 265 8.88 -6.06 -19.60
C LEU A 265 9.24 -4.59 -19.81
N GLU A 266 8.29 -3.77 -20.25
CA GLU A 266 8.52 -2.34 -20.48
C GLU A 266 8.95 -1.60 -19.20
N ARG A 267 8.35 -1.93 -18.04
CA ARG A 267 8.75 -1.40 -16.73
C ARG A 267 10.19 -1.79 -16.40
N ALA A 268 10.53 -3.07 -16.52
CA ALA A 268 11.86 -3.56 -16.21
C ALA A 268 12.93 -3.08 -17.21
N GLN A 269 12.56 -2.86 -18.47
CA GLN A 269 13.44 -2.26 -19.48
C GLN A 269 13.79 -0.81 -19.10
N ARG A 270 12.79 -0.02 -18.65
CA ARG A 270 13.02 1.35 -18.15
C ARG A 270 13.90 1.35 -16.89
N GLU A 271 13.66 0.43 -15.97
CA GLU A 271 14.49 0.30 -14.75
C GLU A 271 15.93 -0.10 -15.11
N LEU A 272 16.11 -1.08 -15.98
CA LEU A 272 17.42 -1.51 -16.45
C LEU A 272 18.19 -0.39 -17.17
N GLU A 273 17.52 0.39 -18.01
CA GLU A 273 18.13 1.55 -18.68
C GLU A 273 18.66 2.58 -17.68
N VAL A 274 17.92 2.83 -16.60
CA VAL A 274 18.38 3.72 -15.53
C VAL A 274 19.53 3.06 -14.78
N GLU A 275 19.43 1.78 -14.41
CA GLU A 275 20.47 1.04 -13.69
C GLU A 275 21.81 1.00 -14.47
N GLU A 276 21.76 0.78 -15.79
CA GLU A 276 22.96 0.70 -16.65
C GLU A 276 23.63 2.05 -16.90
N ARG A 277 22.87 3.16 -16.85
CA ARG A 277 23.39 4.53 -16.98
C ARG A 277 23.76 5.16 -15.64
N SER A 278 23.37 4.53 -14.54
CA SER A 278 23.61 5.05 -13.21
C SER A 278 25.07 4.91 -12.83
N ASN A 279 25.62 5.98 -12.28
CA ASN A 279 26.78 5.85 -11.40
C ASN A 279 26.32 5.32 -10.05
N GLN A 280 27.25 4.70 -9.32
CA GLN A 280 26.99 4.14 -8.00
C GLN A 280 27.91 4.79 -6.97
N GLN A 281 27.35 5.08 -5.80
CA GLN A 281 28.11 5.45 -4.61
C GLN A 281 27.62 4.59 -3.45
N GLU A 282 28.54 4.11 -2.63
CA GLU A 282 28.24 3.23 -1.51
C GLU A 282 28.54 3.90 -0.17
N SER A 283 27.78 3.54 0.84
CA SER A 283 28.04 3.78 2.25
C SER A 283 27.98 2.45 3.02
N ARG A 284 27.93 2.50 4.35
CA ARG A 284 27.94 1.28 5.16
C ARG A 284 26.67 0.45 4.99
N HIS A 285 25.52 1.11 4.86
CA HIS A 285 24.22 0.44 4.78
C HIS A 285 23.47 0.72 3.47
N PHE A 286 23.99 1.60 2.61
CA PHE A 286 23.31 2.01 1.39
C PHE A 286 24.16 1.89 0.14
N SER A 287 23.50 1.54 -0.95
CA SER A 287 23.99 1.68 -2.32
C SER A 287 23.14 2.71 -3.06
N LEU A 288 23.69 3.90 -3.29
CA LEU A 288 23.04 4.98 -4.05
C LEU A 288 23.31 4.84 -5.54
N ARG A 289 22.24 4.84 -6.35
CA ARG A 289 22.26 4.83 -7.82
C ARG A 289 21.70 6.15 -8.36
N TYR A 290 22.41 6.78 -9.28
CA TYR A 290 22.05 8.09 -9.83
C TYR A 290 22.58 8.32 -11.25
N GLU A 291 21.87 9.10 -12.07
CA GLU A 291 22.31 9.45 -13.43
C GLU A 291 23.36 10.59 -13.39
N GLY A 292 24.54 10.35 -14.00
CA GLY A 292 25.78 11.14 -13.82
C GLY A 292 25.80 12.60 -14.28
N GLY A 293 24.67 13.18 -14.69
CA GLY A 293 24.57 14.58 -15.11
C GLY A 293 23.55 15.42 -14.33
N GLU A 294 22.68 14.80 -13.54
CA GLU A 294 21.53 15.49 -12.94
C GLU A 294 21.65 15.71 -11.43
N THR A 295 22.54 14.98 -10.76
CA THR A 295 22.74 15.10 -9.30
C THR A 295 24.13 15.65 -9.01
N SER A 296 24.22 16.74 -8.24
CA SER A 296 25.51 17.26 -7.80
C SER A 296 26.18 16.30 -6.81
N LEU A 297 27.52 16.19 -6.85
CA LEU A 297 28.28 15.39 -5.87
C LEU A 297 28.04 15.85 -4.42
N ALA A 298 27.73 17.13 -4.22
CA ALA A 298 27.35 17.68 -2.93
C ALA A 298 26.04 17.05 -2.43
N LEU A 299 24.98 17.07 -3.26
CA LEU A 299 23.70 16.46 -2.92
C LEU A 299 23.82 14.96 -2.69
N GLN A 300 24.63 14.24 -3.48
CA GLN A 300 24.86 12.81 -3.28
C GLN A 300 25.44 12.52 -1.88
N ARG A 301 26.42 13.31 -1.44
CA ARG A 301 27.05 13.17 -0.11
C ARG A 301 26.10 13.57 1.01
N GLU A 302 25.35 14.66 0.85
CA GLU A 302 24.33 15.08 1.82
C GLU A 302 23.24 14.01 1.98
N LEU A 303 22.80 13.40 0.87
CA LEU A 303 21.79 12.35 0.87
C LEU A 303 22.27 11.08 1.55
N LEU A 304 23.46 10.58 1.20
CA LEU A 304 24.04 9.42 1.88
C LEU A 304 24.31 9.68 3.36
N GLY A 305 24.83 10.86 3.73
CA GLY A 305 25.03 11.25 5.12
C GLY A 305 23.71 11.27 5.91
N THR A 306 22.68 11.88 5.33
CA THR A 306 21.32 11.92 5.92
C THR A 306 20.77 10.51 6.13
N LEU A 307 20.87 9.63 5.14
CA LEU A 307 20.38 8.26 5.24
C LEU A 307 21.10 7.46 6.32
N GLU A 308 22.42 7.60 6.45
CA GLU A 308 23.19 6.94 7.51
C GLU A 308 22.83 7.46 8.90
N GLU A 309 22.65 8.78 9.06
CA GLU A 309 22.19 9.37 10.32
C GLU A 309 20.80 8.87 10.70
N GLN A 310 19.87 8.86 9.75
CA GLN A 310 18.50 8.36 9.95
C GLN A 310 18.48 6.85 10.22
N TYR A 311 19.32 6.06 9.55
CA TYR A 311 19.50 4.64 9.85
C TYR A 311 19.92 4.46 11.30
N GLN A 312 20.94 5.19 11.78
CA GLN A 312 21.40 5.07 13.16
C GLN A 312 20.31 5.47 14.17
N GLN A 313 19.52 6.49 13.84
CA GLN A 313 18.39 6.90 14.67
C GLN A 313 17.30 5.82 14.71
N LEU A 314 16.83 5.36 13.56
CA LEU A 314 15.82 4.31 13.47
C LEU A 314 16.28 3.02 14.12
N ALA A 315 17.56 2.66 14.00
CA ALA A 315 18.09 1.46 14.65
C ALA A 315 18.00 1.51 16.18
N ARG A 316 18.16 2.70 16.77
CA ARG A 316 17.93 2.91 18.21
C ARG A 316 16.46 2.96 18.55
N ASP A 317 15.67 3.73 17.79
CA ASP A 317 14.26 3.98 18.06
C ASP A 317 13.40 2.70 17.91
N LEU A 318 13.81 1.79 17.01
CA LEU A 318 13.13 0.53 16.71
C LEU A 318 13.79 -0.70 17.36
N ASP A 319 14.88 -0.52 18.11
CA ASP A 319 15.68 -1.61 18.71
C ASP A 319 16.02 -2.73 17.70
N TYR A 320 16.33 -2.35 16.47
CA TYR A 320 16.58 -3.27 15.35
C TYR A 320 17.51 -2.67 14.30
N ALA A 321 18.54 -3.41 13.89
CA ALA A 321 19.51 -2.97 12.89
C ALA A 321 19.55 -3.95 11.70
N PRO A 322 18.94 -3.59 10.55
CA PRO A 322 19.02 -4.38 9.32
C PRO A 322 20.47 -4.62 8.90
N ARG A 323 20.81 -5.83 8.47
CA ARG A 323 22.18 -6.16 8.00
C ARG A 323 22.33 -6.05 6.49
N GLU A 324 21.20 -5.98 5.80
CA GLU A 324 21.07 -5.91 4.36
C GLU A 324 21.51 -4.52 3.87
N ASN A 325 22.23 -4.49 2.74
CA ASN A 325 22.54 -3.25 2.06
C ASN A 325 21.29 -2.75 1.32
N MET A 326 20.84 -1.53 1.61
CA MET A 326 19.62 -0.95 1.05
C MET A 326 19.93 -0.19 -0.23
N VAL A 327 19.21 -0.49 -1.31
CA VAL A 327 19.37 0.20 -2.59
C VAL A 327 18.52 1.47 -2.61
N VAL A 328 19.16 2.58 -2.93
CA VAL A 328 18.50 3.89 -3.13
C VAL A 328 18.72 4.32 -4.57
N THR A 329 17.66 4.59 -5.31
CA THR A 329 17.75 5.03 -6.70
C THR A 329 17.11 6.41 -6.85
N LEU A 330 17.87 7.34 -7.41
CA LEU A 330 17.43 8.70 -7.68
C LEU A 330 16.88 8.81 -9.10
N TYR A 331 15.73 9.45 -9.25
CA TYR A 331 15.04 9.60 -10.53
C TYR A 331 14.68 11.06 -10.83
N THR A 332 14.59 11.43 -12.10
CA THR A 332 13.77 12.59 -12.50
C THR A 332 12.31 12.37 -12.14
N GLN A 333 11.51 13.44 -12.03
CA GLN A 333 10.07 13.30 -11.80
C GLN A 333 9.39 12.46 -12.91
N LYS A 334 9.85 12.64 -14.15
CA LYS A 334 9.33 11.90 -15.32
C LYS A 334 9.70 10.41 -15.27
N GLN A 335 10.95 10.07 -14.94
CA GLN A 335 11.36 8.67 -14.79
C GLN A 335 10.64 8.01 -13.61
N PHE A 336 10.56 8.72 -12.49
CA PHE A 336 9.86 8.25 -11.29
C PHE A 336 8.42 7.86 -11.63
N PHE A 337 7.65 8.77 -12.24
CA PHE A 337 6.28 8.51 -12.69
C PHE A 337 6.17 7.38 -13.73
N ASN A 338 7.14 7.25 -14.63
CA ASN A 338 7.08 6.23 -15.68
C ASN A 338 7.44 4.83 -15.18
N ILE A 339 8.24 4.73 -14.12
CA ILE A 339 8.71 3.45 -13.54
C ILE A 339 7.78 3.00 -12.42
N THR A 340 7.48 3.93 -11.54
CA THR A 340 6.50 3.82 -10.48
C THR A 340 5.34 4.64 -10.98
N GLU A 341 4.24 4.12 -11.43
CA GLU A 341 3.04 4.89 -11.80
C GLU A 341 2.41 5.68 -10.61
N ALA A 342 3.22 6.04 -9.59
CA ALA A 342 2.93 6.89 -8.47
C ALA A 342 2.60 8.32 -8.94
N PRO A 343 1.66 9.00 -8.28
CA PRO A 343 1.32 10.38 -8.62
C PRO A 343 2.53 11.31 -8.53
N SER A 344 2.48 12.43 -9.25
CA SER A 344 3.57 13.42 -9.26
C SER A 344 3.89 14.06 -7.91
N TRP A 345 3.03 13.89 -6.92
CA TRP A 345 3.20 14.42 -5.57
C TRP A 345 3.78 13.40 -4.59
N ALA A 346 3.95 12.13 -4.99
CA ALA A 346 4.64 11.15 -4.17
C ALA A 346 6.08 11.60 -3.96
N GLY A 347 6.45 11.83 -2.69
CA GLY A 347 7.78 12.34 -2.32
C GLY A 347 8.87 11.27 -2.43
N GLY A 348 8.49 10.00 -2.43
CA GLY A 348 9.35 8.83 -2.49
C GLY A 348 8.48 7.57 -2.63
N LEU A 349 9.14 6.43 -2.85
CA LEU A 349 8.50 5.13 -2.82
C LEU A 349 9.47 4.08 -2.29
N ASN A 350 8.98 3.21 -1.40
CA ASN A 350 9.66 2.00 -0.99
C ASN A 350 8.91 0.74 -1.44
N ASP A 351 9.48 -0.01 -2.38
CA ASP A 351 9.00 -1.34 -2.78
C ASP A 351 9.99 -2.48 -2.44
N GLY A 352 10.98 -2.17 -1.59
CA GLY A 352 12.21 -2.95 -1.38
C GLY A 352 13.45 -2.18 -1.84
N LYS A 353 13.27 -1.21 -2.74
CA LYS A 353 14.25 -0.16 -3.07
C LYS A 353 13.66 1.18 -2.69
N LEU A 354 14.49 2.10 -2.18
CA LEU A 354 14.08 3.49 -1.96
C LEU A 354 14.20 4.23 -3.30
N ARG A 355 13.07 4.57 -3.91
CA ARG A 355 13.01 5.33 -5.16
C ARG A 355 12.66 6.77 -4.84
N ILE A 356 13.56 7.69 -5.16
CA ILE A 356 13.45 9.10 -4.74
C ILE A 356 13.46 10.01 -5.97
N PRO A 357 12.39 10.79 -6.22
CA PRO A 357 12.40 11.85 -7.22
C PRO A 357 13.25 13.04 -6.74
N ILE A 358 14.23 13.46 -7.53
CA ILE A 358 15.18 14.54 -7.16
C ILE A 358 15.14 15.75 -8.11
N GLN A 359 14.16 15.84 -9.00
CA GLN A 359 14.14 16.89 -10.02
C GLN A 359 14.05 18.29 -9.40
N GLY A 360 15.06 19.12 -9.65
CA GLY A 360 15.13 20.48 -9.11
C GLY A 360 15.66 20.58 -7.68
N VAL A 361 15.98 19.44 -7.04
CA VAL A 361 16.64 19.40 -5.74
C VAL A 361 18.14 19.57 -5.94
N THR A 362 18.72 20.59 -5.31
CA THR A 362 20.16 20.89 -5.39
C THR A 362 20.90 20.68 -4.08
N SER A 363 20.17 20.56 -2.98
CA SER A 363 20.66 20.33 -1.61
C SER A 363 19.58 19.62 -0.80
N MET A 364 19.97 19.03 0.34
CA MET A 364 19.05 18.34 1.23
C MET A 364 18.08 19.32 1.90
N THR A 365 16.76 19.15 1.68
CA THR A 365 15.72 19.97 2.33
C THR A 365 15.10 19.24 3.53
N PRO A 366 14.51 19.95 4.51
CA PRO A 366 13.78 19.33 5.61
C PRO A 366 12.65 18.39 5.13
N GLU A 367 11.95 18.76 4.05
CA GLU A 367 10.90 17.94 3.46
C GLU A 367 11.47 16.63 2.91
N LEU A 368 12.59 16.69 2.17
CA LEU A 368 13.24 15.49 1.65
C LEU A 368 13.76 14.61 2.77
N GLN A 369 14.34 15.18 3.83
CA GLN A 369 14.77 14.40 5.00
C GLN A 369 13.60 13.65 5.64
N ARG A 370 12.44 14.31 5.80
CA ARG A 370 11.24 13.68 6.35
C ARG A 370 10.76 12.51 5.49
N VAL A 371 10.67 12.72 4.18
CA VAL A 371 10.30 11.68 3.22
C VAL A 371 11.29 10.51 3.26
N LEU A 372 12.59 10.77 3.24
CA LEU A 372 13.61 9.72 3.34
C LEU A 372 13.44 8.91 4.63
N LYS A 373 13.15 9.56 5.76
CA LYS A 373 12.94 8.87 7.03
C LYS A 373 11.67 8.02 7.02
N HIS A 374 10.60 8.52 6.41
CA HIS A 374 9.35 7.80 6.21
C HIS A 374 9.59 6.53 5.39
N GLU A 375 10.17 6.67 4.19
CA GLU A 375 10.47 5.53 3.31
C GLU A 375 11.44 4.55 3.95
N LEU A 376 12.47 5.04 4.65
CA LEU A 376 13.42 4.19 5.36
C LEU A 376 12.76 3.40 6.50
N THR A 377 11.77 3.98 7.18
CA THR A 377 11.01 3.27 8.23
C THR A 377 10.29 2.06 7.66
N HIS A 378 9.71 2.15 6.45
CA HIS A 378 9.11 0.99 5.79
C HIS A 378 10.13 -0.13 5.53
N SER A 379 11.38 0.20 5.15
CA SER A 379 12.44 -0.81 5.02
C SER A 379 12.69 -1.52 6.35
N PHE A 380 12.84 -0.76 7.45
CA PHE A 380 13.05 -1.35 8.78
C PHE A 380 11.90 -2.28 9.19
N VAL A 381 10.66 -1.79 9.08
CA VAL A 381 9.47 -2.58 9.38
C VAL A 381 9.44 -3.86 8.54
N ARG A 382 9.70 -3.75 7.25
CA ARG A 382 9.74 -4.91 6.35
C ARG A 382 10.83 -5.92 6.72
N PHE A 383 12.02 -5.48 7.11
CA PHE A 383 13.08 -6.39 7.59
C PHE A 383 12.71 -7.04 8.93
N MET A 384 11.96 -6.35 9.79
CA MET A 384 11.52 -6.88 11.08
C MET A 384 10.39 -7.91 10.96
N VAL A 385 9.39 -7.65 10.11
CA VAL A 385 8.12 -8.41 10.12
C VAL A 385 7.64 -8.88 8.75
N GLY A 386 8.37 -8.58 7.69
CA GLY A 386 7.97 -8.92 6.32
C GLY A 386 6.75 -8.13 5.86
N ASP A 387 5.89 -8.77 5.06
CA ASP A 387 4.65 -8.15 4.53
C ASP A 387 3.44 -8.42 5.47
N ARG A 388 3.70 -8.93 6.69
CA ARG A 388 2.67 -9.24 7.69
C ARG A 388 2.20 -8.01 8.46
N CYS A 389 2.92 -6.89 8.38
CA CYS A 389 2.54 -5.67 9.09
C CYS A 389 1.21 -5.13 8.52
N PRO A 390 0.16 -4.93 9.34
CA PRO A 390 -1.06 -4.30 8.87
C PRO A 390 -0.77 -2.87 8.43
N SER A 391 -1.49 -2.40 7.41
CA SER A 391 -1.19 -1.11 6.77
C SER A 391 -1.25 0.05 7.77
N TRP A 392 -2.23 0.08 8.69
CA TRP A 392 -2.28 1.12 9.72
C TRP A 392 -1.05 1.17 10.64
N LEU A 393 -0.49 0.01 11.00
CA LEU A 393 0.69 -0.04 11.87
C LEU A 393 1.94 0.41 11.12
N ASN A 394 2.08 -0.05 9.87
CA ASN A 394 3.21 0.31 9.01
C ASN A 394 3.23 1.82 8.70
N GLU A 395 2.11 2.37 8.22
CA GLU A 395 1.97 3.79 7.87
C GLU A 395 1.99 4.70 9.10
N GLY A 396 1.34 4.28 10.19
CA GLY A 396 1.35 5.02 11.45
C GLY A 396 2.77 5.11 12.02
N LEU A 397 3.54 4.02 11.98
CA LEU A 397 4.92 4.01 12.48
C LEU A 397 5.84 4.85 11.58
N ALA A 398 5.72 4.77 10.26
CA ALA A 398 6.47 5.60 9.33
C ALA A 398 6.23 7.10 9.57
N GLN A 399 4.97 7.51 9.72
CA GLN A 399 4.59 8.89 10.06
C GLN A 399 5.11 9.33 11.43
N LEU A 400 5.07 8.44 12.43
CA LEU A 400 5.59 8.70 13.77
C LEU A 400 7.11 8.94 13.76
N MET A 401 7.86 8.14 13.00
CA MET A 401 9.31 8.21 12.92
C MET A 401 9.81 9.45 12.17
N GLU A 402 9.10 9.92 11.14
CA GLU A 402 9.36 11.24 10.53
C GLU A 402 8.86 12.42 11.39
N ALA A 403 8.48 12.18 12.65
CA ALA A 403 8.02 13.17 13.62
C ALA A 403 6.80 13.99 13.12
N ARG A 404 5.81 13.35 12.48
CA ARG A 404 4.48 13.96 12.32
C ARG A 404 3.75 14.01 13.66
N SER A 405 2.78 14.92 13.71
CA SER A 405 1.80 15.00 14.78
C SER A 405 0.40 14.79 14.17
N SER A 406 -0.45 14.01 14.84
CA SER A 406 -1.86 13.88 14.44
C SER A 406 -2.77 14.98 14.98
N SER A 407 -2.29 15.84 15.89
CA SER A 407 -3.06 16.91 16.53
C SER A 407 -3.82 17.80 15.53
N PRO A 408 -3.29 18.14 14.33
CA PRO A 408 -4.06 18.90 13.34
C PRO A 408 -5.33 18.18 12.83
N TYR A 409 -5.39 16.85 12.92
CA TYR A 409 -6.56 16.06 12.54
C TYR A 409 -7.47 15.73 13.72
N ALA A 410 -7.05 16.01 14.96
CA ALA A 410 -7.73 15.57 16.16
C ALA A 410 -9.19 16.00 16.20
N GLY A 411 -9.50 17.24 15.82
CA GLY A 411 -10.89 17.73 15.79
C GLY A 411 -11.79 17.00 14.80
N VAL A 412 -11.29 16.68 13.60
CA VAL A 412 -12.04 15.96 12.56
C VAL A 412 -12.20 14.49 12.97
N LEU A 413 -11.12 13.85 13.42
CA LEU A 413 -11.14 12.46 13.86
C LEU A 413 -12.03 12.27 15.09
N ALA A 414 -11.96 13.15 16.10
CA ALA A 414 -12.85 13.10 17.25
C ALA A 414 -14.32 13.07 16.83
N GLY A 415 -14.71 13.95 15.89
CA GLY A 415 -16.08 13.97 15.37
C GLY A 415 -16.47 12.72 14.58
N LEU A 416 -15.53 12.07 13.88
CA LEU A 416 -15.77 10.79 13.20
C LEU A 416 -15.96 9.65 14.20
N PHE A 417 -15.10 9.55 15.22
CA PHE A 417 -15.17 8.54 16.26
C PHE A 417 -16.42 8.68 17.13
N GLU A 418 -16.80 9.91 17.52
CA GLU A 418 -18.04 10.21 18.23
C GLU A 418 -19.29 9.74 17.46
N GLN A 419 -19.26 9.85 16.12
CA GLN A 419 -20.37 9.46 15.25
C GLN A 419 -20.32 8.00 14.77
N HIS A 420 -19.34 7.22 15.21
CA HIS A 420 -19.07 5.86 14.72
C HIS A 420 -18.87 5.81 13.18
N LYS A 421 -18.20 6.81 12.63
CA LYS A 421 -17.87 6.96 11.19
C LYS A 421 -16.38 6.82 10.89
N GLN A 422 -15.56 6.47 11.88
CA GLN A 422 -14.16 6.10 11.69
C GLN A 422 -14.03 4.87 10.79
N ILE A 423 -12.85 4.65 10.22
CA ILE A 423 -12.57 3.42 9.48
C ILE A 423 -12.22 2.32 10.51
N PRO A 424 -12.93 1.18 10.52
CA PRO A 424 -12.60 0.10 11.46
C PRO A 424 -11.16 -0.39 11.28
N PHE A 425 -10.42 -0.62 12.36
CA PHE A 425 -9.00 -1.06 12.27
C PHE A 425 -8.82 -2.35 11.46
N ALA A 426 -9.78 -3.28 11.54
CA ALA A 426 -9.78 -4.49 10.72
C ALA A 426 -9.80 -4.19 9.21
N ALA A 427 -10.45 -3.11 8.78
CA ALA A 427 -10.41 -2.66 7.39
C ALA A 427 -9.08 -1.96 7.05
N LEU A 428 -8.46 -1.27 8.02
CA LEU A 428 -7.17 -0.61 7.89
C LEU A 428 -5.97 -1.58 7.92
N GLU A 429 -6.18 -2.88 8.13
CA GLU A 429 -5.11 -3.88 7.94
C GLU A 429 -4.70 -3.99 6.47
N ARG A 430 -5.64 -3.73 5.56
CA ARG A 430 -5.45 -3.85 4.10
C ARG A 430 -4.80 -2.61 3.49
N PRO A 431 -4.12 -2.74 2.34
CA PRO A 431 -3.57 -1.61 1.60
C PRO A 431 -4.63 -0.54 1.30
N PHE A 432 -4.25 0.72 1.40
CA PHE A 432 -5.17 1.85 1.21
C PHE A 432 -5.47 2.16 -0.29
N ASN A 433 -5.04 1.30 -1.23
CA ASN A 433 -5.13 1.53 -2.68
C ASN A 433 -6.54 1.50 -3.25
N GLY A 434 -7.48 0.87 -2.54
CA GLY A 434 -8.90 0.86 -2.88
C GLY A 434 -9.71 2.02 -2.31
N LEU A 435 -9.09 2.89 -1.48
CA LEU A 435 -9.79 4.00 -0.82
C LEU A 435 -9.87 5.23 -1.73
N SER A 436 -10.95 6.02 -1.58
CA SER A 436 -10.99 7.37 -2.14
C SER A 436 -9.94 8.27 -1.47
N GLU A 437 -9.56 9.38 -2.11
CA GLU A 437 -8.56 10.32 -1.57
C GLU A 437 -8.91 10.82 -0.16
N ILE A 438 -10.20 11.09 0.11
CA ILE A 438 -10.69 11.50 1.42
C ILE A 438 -10.54 10.36 2.43
N GLN A 439 -10.94 9.14 2.06
CA GLN A 439 -10.83 7.96 2.93
C GLN A 439 -9.37 7.60 3.21
N ALA A 440 -8.49 7.70 2.22
CA ALA A 440 -7.06 7.50 2.42
C ALA A 440 -6.51 8.53 3.41
N SER A 441 -6.83 9.81 3.24
CA SER A 441 -6.41 10.87 4.17
C SER A 441 -6.85 10.58 5.61
N VAL A 442 -8.08 10.12 5.80
CA VAL A 442 -8.59 9.68 7.11
C VAL A 442 -7.82 8.46 7.62
N ALA A 443 -7.61 7.43 6.79
CA ALA A 443 -6.86 6.23 7.16
C ALA A 443 -5.44 6.54 7.66
N TYR A 444 -4.70 7.42 6.98
CA TYR A 444 -3.37 7.85 7.43
C TYR A 444 -3.41 8.62 8.75
N ALA A 445 -4.39 9.52 8.91
CA ALA A 445 -4.55 10.29 10.14
C ALA A 445 -4.94 9.38 11.33
N GLU A 446 -5.90 8.48 11.14
CA GLU A 446 -6.29 7.47 12.14
C GLU A 446 -5.11 6.58 12.53
N SER A 447 -4.33 6.13 11.55
CA SER A 447 -3.14 5.31 11.77
C SER A 447 -2.10 6.03 12.64
N LEU A 448 -1.81 7.30 12.33
CA LEU A 448 -0.87 8.09 13.13
C LEU A 448 -1.40 8.33 14.55
N SER A 449 -2.66 8.72 14.70
CA SER A 449 -3.27 8.94 16.02
C SER A 449 -3.26 7.66 16.87
N ALA A 450 -3.52 6.50 16.25
CA ALA A 450 -3.44 5.21 16.93
C ALA A 450 -2.03 4.94 17.47
N LEU A 451 -1.00 5.20 16.67
CA LEU A 451 0.39 4.99 17.08
C LEU A 451 0.84 5.98 18.15
N GLU A 452 0.41 7.24 18.07
CA GLU A 452 0.66 8.23 19.12
C GLU A 452 -0.02 7.86 20.43
N TYR A 453 -1.28 7.42 20.37
CA TYR A 453 -2.02 6.91 21.54
C TYR A 453 -1.32 5.70 22.17
N LEU A 454 -0.96 4.70 21.36
CA LEU A 454 -0.28 3.49 21.85
C LEU A 454 1.07 3.84 22.46
N ARG A 455 1.87 4.69 21.81
CA ARG A 455 3.15 5.19 22.34
C ARG A 455 2.95 5.94 23.66
N SER A 456 1.96 6.83 23.73
CA SER A 456 1.69 7.65 24.92
C SER A 456 1.25 6.79 26.11
N ARG A 457 0.41 5.78 25.87
CA ARG A 457 -0.18 4.95 26.92
C ARG A 457 0.69 3.78 27.35
N TYR A 458 1.35 3.11 26.41
CA TYR A 458 2.07 1.85 26.65
C TYR A 458 3.59 1.97 26.43
N GLY A 459 4.05 3.03 25.77
CA GLY A 459 5.46 3.22 25.42
C GLY A 459 5.85 2.56 24.10
N MET A 460 7.00 2.97 23.57
CA MET A 460 7.49 2.47 22.27
C MET A 460 7.85 0.98 22.31
N ASP A 461 8.37 0.48 23.43
CA ASP A 461 8.73 -0.93 23.59
C ASP A 461 7.54 -1.86 23.34
N ASP A 462 6.35 -1.50 23.84
CA ASP A 462 5.14 -2.30 23.64
C ASP A 462 4.62 -2.20 22.20
N VAL A 463 4.73 -1.05 21.54
CA VAL A 463 4.48 -0.93 20.09
C VAL A 463 5.37 -1.90 19.31
N LEU A 464 6.66 -1.96 19.64
CA LEU A 464 7.62 -2.87 19.01
C LEU A 464 7.38 -4.34 19.36
N ARG A 465 6.80 -4.65 20.53
CA ARG A 465 6.37 -6.02 20.88
C ARG A 465 5.16 -6.45 20.07
N ILE A 466 4.18 -5.57 19.87
CA ILE A 466 3.03 -5.83 18.98
C ILE A 466 3.56 -6.12 17.58
N LEU A 467 4.43 -5.25 17.07
CA LEU A 467 5.05 -5.41 15.75
C LEU A 467 5.76 -6.77 15.62
N ARG A 468 6.62 -7.14 16.58
CA ARG A 468 7.33 -8.44 16.57
C ARG A 468 6.39 -9.64 16.63
N ARG A 469 5.29 -9.55 17.38
CA ARG A 469 4.28 -10.62 17.46
C ARG A 469 3.55 -10.83 16.13
N VAL A 470 3.17 -9.74 15.46
CA VAL A 470 2.69 -9.79 14.08
C VAL A 470 3.75 -10.41 13.16
N GLY A 471 5.02 -10.02 13.34
CA GLY A 471 6.17 -10.63 12.67
C GLY A 471 6.29 -12.13 12.89
N SER A 472 5.85 -12.68 14.02
CA SER A 472 5.83 -14.14 14.27
C SER A 472 4.60 -14.87 13.73
N GLY A 473 3.70 -14.19 12.99
CA GLY A 473 2.51 -14.79 12.40
C GLY A 473 1.24 -14.68 13.26
N GLU A 474 1.26 -13.93 14.35
CA GLU A 474 0.04 -13.66 15.12
C GLU A 474 -0.84 -12.63 14.39
N ALA A 475 -2.17 -12.83 14.42
CA ALA A 475 -3.11 -11.86 13.88
C ALA A 475 -2.93 -10.49 14.58
N PRO A 476 -3.00 -9.35 13.85
CA PRO A 476 -2.76 -8.02 14.41
C PRO A 476 -3.53 -7.69 15.70
N GLU A 477 -4.83 -7.96 15.74
CA GLU A 477 -5.64 -7.76 16.95
C GLU A 477 -5.22 -8.70 18.10
N GLY A 478 -4.83 -9.93 17.77
CA GLY A 478 -4.29 -10.89 18.74
C GLY A 478 -3.00 -10.38 19.38
N ALA A 479 -2.07 -9.88 18.55
CA ALA A 479 -0.82 -9.29 19.01
C ALA A 479 -1.05 -8.04 19.89
N LEU A 480 -1.99 -7.17 19.49
CA LEU A 480 -2.42 -6.02 20.30
C LEU A 480 -2.94 -6.48 21.67
N ARG A 481 -3.84 -7.46 21.69
CA ARG A 481 -4.44 -7.99 22.92
C ARG A 481 -3.42 -8.67 23.83
N ALA A 482 -2.48 -9.41 23.25
CA ALA A 482 -1.44 -10.09 24.02
C ALA A 482 -0.52 -9.12 24.76
N VAL A 483 -0.24 -7.94 24.19
CA VAL A 483 0.65 -6.93 24.79
C VAL A 483 -0.10 -5.97 25.69
N THR A 484 -1.21 -5.42 25.22
CA THR A 484 -1.92 -4.31 25.88
C THR A 484 -3.13 -4.74 26.70
N ARG A 485 -3.58 -5.99 26.53
CA ARG A 485 -4.88 -6.50 27.00
C ARG A 485 -6.09 -5.77 26.39
N SER A 486 -5.89 -5.03 25.31
CA SER A 486 -6.93 -4.34 24.55
C SER A 486 -7.18 -5.01 23.19
N ASP A 487 -8.43 -5.09 22.79
CA ASP A 487 -8.81 -5.44 21.41
C ASP A 487 -9.00 -4.18 20.54
N TYR A 488 -9.46 -4.32 19.30
CA TYR A 488 -9.66 -3.14 18.44
C TYR A 488 -10.79 -2.23 18.94
N ALA A 489 -11.83 -2.77 19.57
CA ALA A 489 -12.89 -1.95 20.14
C ALA A 489 -12.40 -1.14 21.36
N ASP A 490 -11.52 -1.72 22.17
CA ASP A 490 -10.81 -1.01 23.24
C ASP A 490 -9.89 0.08 22.70
N LEU A 491 -9.15 -0.22 21.61
CA LEU A 491 -8.29 0.76 20.94
C LEU A 491 -9.11 1.94 20.42
N GLU A 492 -10.22 1.69 19.73
CA GLU A 492 -11.11 2.73 19.23
C GLU A 492 -11.66 3.61 20.36
N ARG A 493 -12.14 3.01 21.47
CA ARG A 493 -12.59 3.77 22.65
C ARG A 493 -11.48 4.60 23.28
N GLY A 494 -10.29 4.03 23.41
CA GLY A 494 -9.12 4.71 23.94
C GLY A 494 -8.71 5.88 23.06
N LEU A 495 -8.79 5.70 21.75
CA LEU A 495 -8.48 6.71 20.75
C LEU A 495 -9.50 7.85 20.75
N THR A 496 -10.80 7.57 20.93
CA THR A 496 -11.82 8.62 21.13
C THR A 496 -11.44 9.55 22.27
N ALA A 497 -11.12 9.01 23.44
CA ALA A 497 -10.72 9.81 24.61
C ALA A 497 -9.41 10.58 24.39
N TYR A 498 -8.45 9.98 23.68
CA TYR A 498 -7.20 10.64 23.31
C TYR A 498 -7.44 11.83 22.38
N LEU A 499 -8.22 11.64 21.32
CA LEU A 499 -8.53 12.68 20.34
C LEU A 499 -9.35 13.82 20.95
N GLU A 500 -10.28 13.52 21.87
CA GLU A 500 -11.02 14.53 22.63
C GLU A 500 -10.08 15.43 23.46
N ASN A 501 -9.05 14.85 24.07
CA ASN A 501 -8.06 15.60 24.84
C ASN A 501 -7.16 16.46 23.93
N GLU A 502 -6.70 15.89 22.80
CA GLU A 502 -5.88 16.60 21.82
C GLU A 502 -6.64 17.74 21.12
N LYS A 503 -7.96 17.62 20.94
CA LYS A 503 -8.82 18.70 20.40
C LYS A 503 -8.86 19.94 21.30
N GLY A 504 -8.57 19.79 22.60
CA GLY A 504 -8.55 20.88 23.58
C GLY A 504 -7.24 21.67 23.63
N HIS A 505 -6.23 21.26 22.86
CA HIS A 505 -4.92 21.90 22.72
C HIS A 505 -4.77 22.52 21.32
#